data_AF-A0AAV7DM57-F1
#
_entry.id   AF-A0AAV7DM57-F1
#
_cell.length_a   1.000
_cell.length_b   1.000
_cell.length_c   1.000
_cell.angle_alpha   90.00
_cell.angle_beta   90.00
_cell.angle_gamma   90.00
#
_symmetry.space_group_name_H-M   'P 1'
#
loop_
_entity.id
_entity.type
_entity.pdbx_description
1 polymer ?
#
loop_
_entity_poly.entity_id
_entity_poly.type
_entity_poly.pdbx_seq_one_letter_code
_entity_poly.pdbx_strand_id
1 'polypeptide(L)'
;MSEPGSTSAVSMRDVQQLIARKDEIEAQIKAYYDVLEDQKNIGMEETLVDREGYPRADIDIYQVRTARHNIICLQNDHKSIMKEIEEALHNLHARDKDKRQRDEAEAKVEALQCNQTLPDAFAKVDAVTPGSPASMCGLQVGDEIIAFGSVNTNNFQTLQNIATVVQHSEGVSAHVKGLLLPQGKLIY
;
A
#
# COMPACT_ATOMS: atom_id res chain seq x y z
N MET A 1 -13.82 -29.81 -17.69
CA MET A 1 -13.06 -28.55 -17.51
C MET A 1 -14.08 -27.51 -17.08
N SER A 2 -14.07 -27.13 -15.79
CA SER A 2 -15.03 -26.18 -15.23
C SER A 2 -14.37 -24.81 -15.16
N GLU A 3 -15.04 -23.82 -15.76
CA GLU A 3 -14.66 -22.40 -15.83
C GLU A 3 -14.35 -21.81 -14.44
N PRO A 4 -13.32 -20.96 -14.29
CA PRO A 4 -13.11 -20.20 -13.06
C PRO A 4 -14.20 -19.13 -12.95
N GLY A 5 -15.07 -19.30 -11.95
CA GLY A 5 -16.17 -18.38 -11.66
C GLY A 5 -15.69 -16.94 -11.52
N SER A 6 -16.45 -16.04 -12.13
CA SER A 6 -16.28 -14.59 -12.03
C SER A 6 -16.36 -14.16 -10.57
N THR A 7 -15.21 -14.04 -9.90
CA THR A 7 -15.14 -13.38 -8.60
C THR A 7 -15.37 -11.90 -8.86
N SER A 8 -16.62 -11.45 -8.72
CA SER A 8 -16.95 -10.03 -8.71
C SER A 8 -16.02 -9.34 -7.72
N ALA A 9 -15.50 -8.17 -8.11
CA ALA A 9 -14.57 -7.45 -7.26
C ALA A 9 -15.30 -6.97 -6.00
N VAL A 10 -15.24 -7.77 -4.92
CA VAL A 10 -15.84 -7.44 -3.62
C VAL A 10 -15.39 -6.03 -3.21
N SER A 11 -16.37 -5.16 -3.04
CA SER A 11 -16.20 -3.73 -2.72
C SER A 11 -16.36 -3.49 -1.22
N MET A 12 -15.81 -2.38 -0.71
CA MET A 12 -16.07 -1.93 0.66
C MET A 12 -17.57 -1.81 0.97
N ARG A 13 -18.39 -1.47 -0.04
CA ARG A 13 -19.85 -1.39 0.12
C ARG A 13 -20.48 -2.75 0.40
N ASP A 14 -19.97 -3.81 -0.23
CA ASP A 14 -20.49 -5.17 -0.04
C ASP A 14 -20.19 -5.63 1.39
N VAL A 15 -18.98 -5.33 1.89
CA VAL A 15 -18.61 -5.60 3.29
C VAL A 15 -19.51 -4.84 4.26
N GLN A 16 -19.81 -3.57 4.00
CA GLN A 16 -20.72 -2.77 4.83
C GLN A 16 -22.14 -3.34 4.84
N GLN A 17 -22.63 -3.83 3.70
CA GLN A 17 -23.93 -4.50 3.62
C GLN A 17 -23.96 -5.79 4.43
N LEU A 18 -22.90 -6.60 4.36
CA LEU A 18 -22.79 -7.82 5.17
C LEU A 18 -22.79 -7.52 6.67
N ILE A 19 -22.11 -6.45 7.10
CA ILE A 19 -22.12 -6.01 8.50
C ILE A 19 -23.52 -5.55 8.93
N ALA A 20 -24.18 -4.73 8.12
CA ALA A 20 -25.54 -4.29 8.41
C ALA A 20 -26.50 -5.49 8.52
N ARG A 21 -26.36 -6.47 7.62
CA ARG A 21 -27.15 -7.71 7.67
C ARG A 21 -26.84 -8.54 8.91
N LYS A 22 -25.58 -8.62 9.33
CA LYS A 22 -25.18 -9.26 10.60
C LYS A 22 -25.86 -8.58 11.79
N ASP A 23 -25.88 -7.26 11.84
CA ASP A 23 -26.53 -6.49 12.91
C ASP A 23 -28.06 -6.72 12.94
N GLU A 24 -28.70 -6.80 11.77
CA GLU A 24 -30.13 -7.15 11.67
C GLU A 24 -30.43 -8.55 12.23
N ILE A 25 -29.58 -9.53 11.93
CA ILE A 25 -29.74 -10.89 12.44
C ILE A 25 -29.54 -10.91 13.96
N GLU A 26 -28.53 -10.22 14.48
CA GLU A 26 -28.29 -10.11 15.92
C GLU A 26 -29.48 -9.45 16.64
N ALA A 27 -30.08 -8.42 16.04
CA ALA A 27 -31.28 -7.79 16.56
C ALA A 27 -32.49 -8.74 16.58
N GLN A 28 -32.67 -9.54 15.53
CA GLN A 28 -33.73 -10.56 15.48
C GLN A 28 -33.52 -11.67 16.50
N ILE A 29 -32.28 -12.18 16.64
CA ILE A 29 -31.92 -13.17 17.66
C ILE A 29 -32.28 -12.63 19.04
N LYS A 30 -31.89 -11.38 19.34
CA LYS A 30 -32.21 -10.73 20.60
C LYS A 30 -33.72 -10.66 20.84
N ALA A 31 -34.50 -10.23 19.84
CA ALA A 31 -35.95 -10.15 19.95
C ALA A 31 -36.58 -11.52 20.28
N TYR A 32 -36.08 -12.62 19.71
CA TYR A 32 -36.56 -13.96 20.06
C TYR A 32 -36.12 -14.41 21.46
N TYR A 33 -34.94 -13.98 21.93
CA TYR A 33 -34.54 -14.20 23.33
C TYR A 33 -35.44 -13.45 24.30
N ASP A 34 -35.82 -12.20 24.00
CA ASP A 34 -36.75 -11.43 24.82
C ASP A 34 -38.11 -12.16 24.93
N VAL A 35 -38.61 -12.74 23.82
CA VAL A 35 -39.83 -13.60 23.84
C VAL A 35 -39.67 -14.81 24.75
N LEU A 36 -38.49 -15.43 24.80
CA LEU A 36 -38.21 -16.55 25.69
C LEU A 36 -38.12 -16.13 27.17
N GLU A 37 -37.58 -14.93 27.44
CA GLU A 37 -37.54 -14.34 28.78
C GLU A 37 -38.96 -14.06 29.31
N ASP A 38 -39.84 -13.52 28.47
CA ASP A 38 -41.25 -13.29 28.83
C ASP A 38 -41.99 -14.58 29.24
N GLN A 39 -41.59 -15.73 28.67
CA GLN A 39 -42.12 -17.05 29.00
C GLN A 39 -41.42 -17.67 30.23
N LYS A 40 -41.36 -16.92 31.35
CA LYS A 40 -40.78 -17.36 32.63
C LYS A 40 -39.27 -17.65 32.59
N ASN A 41 -38.51 -16.90 31.78
CA ASN A 41 -37.07 -17.08 31.61
C ASN A 41 -36.69 -18.50 31.17
N ILE A 42 -37.49 -19.10 30.29
CA ILE A 42 -37.18 -20.40 29.71
C ILE A 42 -36.05 -20.24 28.70
N GLY A 43 -34.86 -20.69 29.07
CA GLY A 43 -33.69 -20.70 28.18
C GLY A 43 -33.87 -21.61 26.96
N MET A 44 -32.84 -21.71 26.11
CA MET A 44 -32.89 -22.51 24.87
C MET A 44 -32.95 -24.04 25.11
N GLU A 45 -32.48 -24.51 26.26
CA GLU A 45 -32.29 -25.95 26.55
C GLU A 45 -33.26 -26.50 27.61
N GLU A 46 -34.06 -25.63 28.24
CA GLU A 46 -34.92 -26.00 29.35
C GLU A 46 -36.07 -26.93 28.93
N THR A 47 -36.53 -27.75 29.87
CA THR A 47 -37.59 -28.75 29.64
C THR A 47 -38.97 -28.10 29.47
N LEU A 48 -39.68 -28.47 28.41
CA LEU A 48 -41.04 -27.98 28.11
C LEU A 48 -42.15 -28.85 28.73
N VAL A 49 -41.75 -29.88 29.46
CA VAL A 49 -42.64 -30.81 30.16
C VAL A 49 -42.50 -30.62 31.66
N ASP A 50 -43.57 -30.95 32.38
CA ASP A 50 -43.57 -30.99 33.83
C ASP A 50 -42.96 -32.30 34.37
N ARG A 51 -43.05 -32.50 35.68
CA ARG A 51 -42.51 -33.69 36.36
C ARG A 51 -43.28 -34.98 36.05
N GLU A 52 -44.52 -34.85 35.58
CA GLU A 52 -45.39 -35.97 35.23
C GLU A 52 -45.30 -36.32 33.74
N GLY A 53 -44.56 -35.52 32.95
CA GLY A 53 -44.34 -35.71 31.53
C GLY A 53 -45.39 -35.05 30.64
N TYR A 54 -46.24 -34.19 31.21
CA TYR A 54 -47.24 -33.44 30.45
C TYR A 54 -46.70 -32.07 30.00
N PRO A 55 -47.26 -31.50 28.91
CA PRO A 55 -46.92 -30.16 28.47
C PRO A 55 -47.20 -29.15 29.58
N ARG A 56 -46.19 -28.35 29.94
CA ARG A 56 -46.31 -27.29 30.94
C ARG A 56 -47.43 -26.30 30.58
N ALA A 57 -48.39 -26.14 31.49
CA ALA A 57 -49.52 -25.24 31.32
C ALA A 57 -49.20 -23.77 31.64
N ASP A 58 -48.07 -23.51 32.29
CA ASP A 58 -47.62 -22.18 32.69
C ASP A 58 -46.94 -21.38 31.57
N ILE A 59 -46.65 -22.02 30.44
CA ILE A 59 -45.92 -21.43 29.31
C ILE A 59 -46.61 -21.72 27.97
N ASP A 60 -46.43 -20.83 27.00
CA ASP A 60 -46.81 -21.12 25.62
C ASP A 60 -45.70 -21.93 24.93
N ILE A 61 -45.84 -23.26 24.99
CA ILE A 61 -44.90 -24.22 24.39
C ILE A 61 -44.74 -24.01 22.88
N TYR A 62 -45.81 -23.59 22.20
CA TYR A 62 -45.76 -23.38 20.76
C TYR A 62 -44.89 -22.17 20.43
N GLN A 63 -45.07 -21.06 21.14
CA GLN A 63 -44.23 -19.87 20.98
C GLN A 63 -42.77 -20.17 21.35
N VAL A 64 -42.52 -20.85 22.48
CA VAL A 64 -41.16 -21.21 22.90
C VAL A 64 -40.46 -22.08 21.86
N ARG A 65 -41.15 -23.12 21.35
CA ARG A 65 -40.57 -24.00 20.33
C ARG A 65 -40.24 -23.26 19.03
N THR A 66 -41.12 -22.33 18.64
CA THR A 66 -40.95 -21.51 17.43
C THR A 66 -39.79 -20.54 17.60
N ALA A 67 -39.72 -19.83 18.74
CA ALA A 67 -38.62 -18.93 19.06
C ALA A 67 -37.27 -19.67 19.10
N ARG A 68 -37.20 -20.83 19.77
CA ARG A 68 -35.99 -21.67 19.79
C ARG A 68 -35.55 -22.09 18.39
N HIS A 69 -36.49 -22.55 17.55
CA HIS A 69 -36.17 -22.93 16.18
C HIS A 69 -35.62 -21.76 15.37
N ASN A 70 -36.27 -20.59 15.45
CA ASN A 70 -35.86 -19.39 14.73
C ASN A 70 -34.48 -18.90 15.19
N ILE A 71 -34.20 -18.91 16.49
CA ILE A 71 -32.88 -18.55 17.02
C ILE A 71 -31.81 -19.48 16.46
N ILE A 72 -32.04 -20.80 16.43
CA ILE A 72 -31.07 -21.76 15.89
C ILE A 72 -30.79 -21.48 14.40
N CYS A 73 -31.82 -21.24 13.59
CA CYS A 73 -31.66 -20.90 12.18
C CYS A 73 -30.87 -19.60 12.02
N LEU A 74 -31.27 -18.53 12.73
CA LEU A 74 -30.60 -17.23 12.67
C LEU A 74 -29.15 -17.29 13.18
N GLN A 75 -28.85 -18.11 14.17
CA GLN A 75 -27.47 -18.32 14.63
C GLN A 75 -26.60 -19.02 13.59
N ASN A 76 -27.17 -19.93 12.80
CA ASN A 76 -26.45 -20.55 11.69
C ASN A 76 -26.21 -19.55 10.55
N ASP A 77 -27.22 -18.73 10.23
CA ASP A 77 -27.08 -17.65 9.25
C ASP A 77 -26.07 -16.59 9.70
N HIS A 78 -26.06 -16.23 10.99
CA HIS A 78 -25.06 -15.34 11.56
C HIS A 78 -23.65 -15.89 11.38
N LYS A 79 -23.44 -17.19 11.64
CA LYS A 79 -22.16 -17.85 11.42
C LYS A 79 -21.74 -17.83 9.94
N SER A 80 -22.68 -18.02 9.00
CA SER A 80 -22.35 -17.95 7.58
C SER A 80 -21.96 -16.54 7.16
N ILE A 81 -22.70 -15.52 7.60
CA ILE A 81 -22.40 -14.12 7.29
C ILE A 81 -21.06 -13.69 7.90
N MET A 82 -20.75 -14.11 9.13
CA MET A 82 -19.45 -13.82 9.74
C MET A 82 -18.29 -14.39 8.92
N LYS A 83 -18.46 -15.60 8.36
CA LYS A 83 -17.47 -16.20 7.46
C LYS A 83 -17.35 -15.43 6.15
N GLU A 84 -18.46 -14.99 5.56
CA GLU A 84 -18.46 -14.18 4.34
C GLU A 84 -17.76 -12.83 4.56
N ILE A 85 -17.97 -12.18 5.72
CA ILE A 85 -17.29 -10.93 6.09
C ILE A 85 -15.77 -11.16 6.19
N GLU A 86 -15.35 -12.25 6.83
CA GLU A 86 -13.94 -12.62 6.97
C GLU A 86 -13.28 -12.79 5.59
N GLU A 87 -13.90 -13.57 4.71
CA GLU A 87 -13.42 -13.81 3.34
C GLU A 87 -13.37 -12.51 2.52
N ALA A 88 -14.41 -11.68 2.61
CA ALA A 88 -14.49 -10.40 1.91
C ALA A 88 -13.37 -9.43 2.34
N LEU A 89 -13.11 -9.33 3.65
CA LEU A 89 -12.07 -8.47 4.20
C LEU A 89 -10.66 -8.98 3.83
N HIS A 90 -10.44 -10.29 3.90
CA HIS A 90 -9.19 -10.90 3.51
C HIS A 90 -8.88 -10.63 2.02
N ASN A 91 -9.88 -10.76 1.14
CA ASN A 91 -9.73 -10.50 -0.28
C ASN A 91 -9.41 -9.03 -0.58
N LEU A 92 -10.01 -8.09 0.16
CA LEU A 92 -9.74 -6.66 0.00
C LEU A 92 -8.31 -6.32 0.42
N HIS A 93 -7.88 -6.78 1.60
CA HIS A 93 -6.52 -6.54 2.08
C HIS A 93 -5.45 -7.25 1.24
N ALA A 94 -5.74 -8.44 0.72
CA ALA A 94 -4.82 -9.13 -0.20
C ALA A 94 -4.60 -8.30 -1.47
N ARG A 95 -5.67 -7.74 -2.05
CA ARG A 95 -5.57 -6.85 -3.22
C ARG A 95 -4.78 -5.58 -2.94
N ASP A 96 -5.00 -4.95 -1.79
CA ASP A 96 -4.27 -3.74 -1.42
C ASP A 96 -2.79 -4.02 -1.14
N LYS A 97 -2.48 -5.18 -0.54
CA LYS A 97 -1.10 -5.63 -0.33
C LYS A 97 -0.39 -5.90 -1.66
N ASP A 98 -1.04 -6.58 -2.60
CA ASP A 98 -0.47 -6.86 -3.92
C ASP A 98 -0.22 -5.56 -4.71
N LYS A 99 -1.14 -4.60 -4.64
CA LYS A 99 -0.95 -3.26 -5.24
C LYS A 99 0.23 -2.54 -4.60
N ARG A 100 0.29 -2.45 -3.27
CA ARG A 100 1.42 -1.83 -2.57
C ARG A 100 2.75 -2.50 -2.91
N GLN A 101 2.79 -3.83 -3.00
CA GLN A 101 4.01 -4.54 -3.39
C GLN A 101 4.42 -4.28 -4.84
N ARG A 102 3.47 -4.15 -5.77
CA ARG A 102 3.76 -3.75 -7.15
C ARG A 102 4.26 -2.31 -7.21
N ASP A 103 3.59 -1.39 -6.54
CA ASP A 103 3.98 0.02 -6.48
C ASP A 103 5.36 0.18 -5.82
N GLU A 104 5.66 -0.59 -4.77
CA GLU A 104 6.99 -0.63 -4.13
C GLU A 104 8.04 -1.27 -5.03
N ALA A 105 7.70 -2.32 -5.78
CA ALA A 105 8.62 -2.95 -6.73
C ALA A 105 8.91 -2.02 -7.92
N GLU A 106 7.89 -1.33 -8.44
CA GLU A 106 8.02 -0.32 -9.50
C GLU A 106 8.82 0.88 -9.01
N ALA A 107 8.53 1.42 -7.82
CA ALA A 107 9.33 2.49 -7.22
C ALA A 107 10.78 2.06 -6.96
N LYS A 108 11.04 0.79 -6.64
CA LYS A 108 12.40 0.26 -6.47
C LYS A 108 13.12 0.08 -7.81
N VAL A 109 12.41 -0.31 -8.87
CA VAL A 109 12.95 -0.35 -10.24
C VAL A 109 13.24 1.06 -10.75
N GLU A 110 12.35 2.02 -10.51
CA GLU A 110 12.55 3.44 -10.84
C GLU A 110 13.71 4.03 -10.03
N ALA A 111 13.84 3.71 -8.74
CA ALA A 111 14.99 4.13 -7.93
C ALA A 111 16.32 3.51 -8.41
N LEU A 112 16.30 2.26 -8.88
CA LEU A 112 17.46 1.61 -9.50
C LEU A 112 17.80 2.23 -10.88
N GLN A 113 16.80 2.69 -11.64
CA GLN A 113 17.00 3.39 -12.90
C GLN A 113 17.47 4.84 -12.71
N CYS A 114 17.09 5.52 -11.62
CA CYS A 114 17.63 6.82 -11.23
C CYS A 114 19.11 6.76 -10.84
N ASN A 115 19.59 5.61 -10.36
CA ASN A 115 21.01 5.38 -10.06
C ASN A 115 21.85 5.01 -11.30
N GLN A 116 21.27 4.98 -12.50
CA GLN A 116 22.06 4.93 -13.72
C GLN A 116 22.57 6.32 -14.10
N THR A 117 23.83 6.55 -13.74
CA THR A 117 24.84 7.33 -14.47
C THR A 117 24.84 8.85 -14.31
N LEU A 118 25.14 9.35 -13.11
CA LEU A 118 26.08 10.47 -13.07
C LEU A 118 27.48 9.86 -13.20
N PRO A 119 28.28 10.20 -14.23
CA PRO A 119 29.66 9.75 -14.34
C PRO A 119 30.45 10.16 -13.10
N ASP A 120 31.36 9.30 -12.63
CA ASP A 120 32.26 9.66 -11.53
C ASP A 120 33.01 10.96 -11.86
N ALA A 121 33.21 11.84 -10.88
CA ALA A 121 34.04 13.01 -11.12
C ALA A 121 35.52 12.57 -11.22
N PHE A 122 36.24 13.08 -12.23
CA PHE A 122 37.67 12.77 -12.39
C PHE A 122 38.59 13.87 -11.85
N ALA A 123 38.05 15.05 -11.55
CA ALA A 123 38.82 16.19 -11.04
C ALA A 123 37.99 17.07 -10.11
N LYS A 124 38.67 17.75 -9.18
CA LYS A 124 38.08 18.70 -8.23
C LYS A 124 38.76 20.07 -8.36
N VAL A 125 37.98 21.15 -8.25
CA VAL A 125 38.50 22.52 -8.32
C VAL A 125 39.15 22.92 -6.99
N ASP A 126 40.44 23.23 -7.02
CA ASP A 126 41.23 23.62 -5.84
C ASP A 126 41.28 25.14 -5.61
N ALA A 127 41.35 25.93 -6.70
CA ALA A 127 41.38 27.39 -6.63
C ALA A 127 40.74 28.03 -7.87
N VAL A 128 40.04 29.16 -7.68
CA VAL A 128 39.47 29.97 -8.76
C VAL A 128 39.89 31.42 -8.58
N THR A 129 40.50 32.00 -9.61
CA THR A 129 40.94 33.41 -9.59
C THR A 129 39.76 34.35 -9.91
N PRO A 130 39.50 35.40 -9.12
CA PRO A 130 38.45 36.38 -9.40
C PRO A 130 38.66 37.07 -10.76
N GLY A 131 37.61 37.17 -11.56
CA GLY A 131 37.67 37.77 -12.90
C GLY A 131 38.27 36.86 -13.99
N SER A 132 38.58 35.60 -13.67
CA SER A 132 38.93 34.59 -14.67
C SER A 132 37.70 34.08 -15.43
N PRO A 133 37.86 33.46 -16.62
CA PRO A 133 36.76 32.83 -17.35
C PRO A 133 36.01 31.80 -16.50
N ALA A 134 36.73 31.04 -15.65
CA ALA A 134 36.14 30.08 -14.72
C ALA A 134 35.24 30.76 -13.67
N SER A 135 35.69 31.89 -13.10
CA SER A 135 34.89 32.69 -12.16
C SER A 135 33.64 33.29 -12.82
N MET A 136 33.75 33.75 -14.07
CA MET A 136 32.61 34.28 -14.83
C MET A 136 31.59 33.21 -15.21
N CYS A 137 32.06 31.97 -15.43
CA CYS A 137 31.22 30.80 -15.66
C CYS A 137 30.61 30.22 -14.37
N GLY A 138 30.88 30.81 -13.20
CA GLY A 138 30.30 30.39 -11.93
C GLY A 138 30.99 29.18 -11.28
N LEU A 139 32.19 28.81 -11.71
CA LEU A 139 33.00 27.75 -11.09
C LEU A 139 33.43 28.16 -9.69
N GLN A 140 33.31 27.26 -8.71
CA GLN A 140 33.69 27.50 -7.32
C GLN A 140 34.72 26.48 -6.83
N VAL A 141 35.46 26.87 -5.79
CA VAL A 141 36.37 25.96 -5.10
C VAL A 141 35.55 24.85 -4.46
N GLY A 142 35.91 23.61 -4.76
CA GLY A 142 35.21 22.42 -4.28
C GLY A 142 34.31 21.75 -5.30
N ASP A 143 34.10 22.34 -6.48
CA ASP A 143 33.29 21.73 -7.54
C ASP A 143 33.95 20.47 -8.12
N GLU A 144 33.11 19.49 -8.46
CA GLU A 144 33.50 18.21 -9.04
C GLU A 144 33.21 18.17 -10.54
N ILE A 145 34.22 17.83 -11.34
CA ILE A 145 34.19 17.86 -12.80
C ILE A 145 33.98 16.45 -13.34
N ILE A 146 32.88 16.28 -14.07
CA ILE A 146 32.52 15.02 -14.75
C ILE A 146 32.99 14.98 -16.21
N ALA A 147 33.10 16.13 -16.87
CA ALA A 147 33.59 16.30 -18.23
C ALA A 147 34.15 17.71 -18.46
N PHE A 148 35.16 17.83 -19.33
CA PHE A 148 35.75 19.11 -19.73
C PHE A 148 35.95 19.12 -21.26
N GLY A 149 35.05 19.78 -21.98
CA GLY A 149 35.04 19.79 -23.45
C GLY A 149 34.88 18.37 -24.02
N SER A 150 35.93 17.84 -24.64
CA SER A 150 36.00 16.47 -25.18
C SER A 150 36.62 15.44 -24.23
N VAL A 151 37.05 15.87 -23.03
CA VAL A 151 37.70 15.01 -22.03
C VAL A 151 36.65 14.56 -21.01
N ASN A 152 36.48 13.25 -20.89
CA ASN A 152 35.58 12.61 -19.93
C ASN A 152 36.38 11.64 -19.05
N THR A 153 35.75 11.07 -18.02
CA THR A 153 36.32 10.02 -17.16
C THR A 153 37.02 8.90 -17.94
N ASN A 154 36.45 8.48 -19.06
CA ASN A 154 36.97 7.39 -19.88
C ASN A 154 38.23 7.76 -20.70
N ASN A 155 38.54 9.06 -20.87
CA ASN A 155 39.63 9.55 -21.72
C ASN A 155 40.62 10.46 -20.96
N PHE A 156 40.47 10.58 -19.65
CA PHE A 156 41.37 11.37 -18.81
C PHE A 156 42.60 10.53 -18.44
N GLN A 157 43.78 10.92 -18.93
CA GLN A 157 45.06 10.25 -18.63
C GLN A 157 46.01 11.18 -17.86
N THR A 158 46.13 12.44 -18.29
CA THR A 158 47.02 13.44 -17.70
C THR A 158 46.39 14.83 -17.77
N LEU A 159 46.70 15.70 -16.79
CA LEU A 159 46.28 17.12 -16.79
C LEU A 159 46.69 17.89 -18.07
N GLN A 160 47.69 17.40 -18.80
CA GLN A 160 48.07 17.94 -20.11
C GLN A 160 46.94 17.86 -21.15
N ASN A 161 46.07 16.83 -21.09
CA ASN A 161 44.95 16.70 -22.04
C ASN A 161 43.95 17.85 -21.89
N ILE A 162 43.75 18.33 -20.67
CA ILE A 162 42.93 19.52 -20.39
C ILE A 162 43.63 20.77 -20.92
N ALA A 163 44.94 20.91 -20.67
CA ALA A 163 45.73 22.05 -21.12
C ALA A 163 45.70 22.21 -22.66
N THR A 164 45.80 21.11 -23.42
CA THR A 164 45.72 21.13 -24.88
C THR A 164 44.34 21.60 -25.37
N VAL A 165 43.26 21.17 -24.72
CA VAL A 165 41.89 21.62 -25.06
C VAL A 165 41.69 23.10 -24.75
N VAL A 166 42.26 23.59 -23.64
CA VAL A 166 42.24 25.02 -23.29
C VAL A 166 43.04 25.84 -24.30
N GLN A 167 44.25 25.39 -24.66
CA GLN A 167 45.13 26.07 -25.61
C GLN A 167 44.50 26.15 -27.01
N HIS A 168 43.79 25.11 -27.44
CA HIS A 168 43.07 25.09 -28.72
C HIS A 168 41.73 25.86 -28.68
N SER A 169 41.27 26.26 -27.49
CA SER A 169 40.06 27.06 -27.29
C SER A 169 40.36 28.53 -26.94
N GLU A 170 41.63 28.96 -27.05
CA GLU A 170 42.02 30.36 -26.81
C GLU A 170 41.30 31.29 -27.81
N GLY A 171 40.35 32.08 -27.32
CA GLY A 171 39.55 33.03 -28.10
C GLY A 171 38.13 32.56 -28.48
N VAL A 172 37.71 31.34 -28.10
CA VAL A 172 36.36 30.82 -28.32
C VAL A 172 35.79 30.28 -26.99
N SER A 173 34.52 30.55 -26.71
CA SER A 173 33.85 30.05 -25.50
C SER A 173 33.85 28.52 -25.45
N ALA A 174 34.71 27.95 -24.60
CA ALA A 174 34.71 26.53 -24.32
C ALA A 174 33.43 26.15 -23.57
N HIS A 175 32.61 25.27 -24.17
CA HIS A 175 31.46 24.69 -23.49
C HIS A 175 31.94 23.63 -22.50
N VAL A 176 32.05 24.02 -21.22
CA VAL A 176 32.29 23.07 -20.13
C VAL A 176 30.94 22.47 -19.75
N LYS A 177 30.66 21.25 -20.20
CA LYS A 177 29.48 20.49 -19.72
C LYS A 177 29.85 19.75 -18.45
N GLY A 178 29.17 20.09 -17.36
CA GLY A 178 29.10 19.24 -16.18
C GLY A 178 29.69 19.90 -14.94
N LEU A 179 28.84 20.63 -14.22
CA LEU A 179 29.05 20.96 -12.81
C LEU A 179 28.12 20.09 -11.99
N LEU A 180 28.68 19.20 -11.18
CA LEU A 180 27.97 18.70 -10.01
C LEU A 180 28.29 19.64 -8.86
N LEU A 181 27.35 20.54 -8.56
CA LEU A 181 27.37 21.25 -7.27
C LEU A 181 27.38 20.22 -6.13
N PRO A 182 27.85 20.57 -4.92
CA PRO A 182 27.71 19.73 -3.72
C PRO A 182 26.23 19.41 -3.33
N GLN A 183 25.26 19.87 -4.15
CA GLN A 183 23.83 19.60 -4.05
C GLN A 183 23.23 18.89 -5.29
N GLY A 184 24.04 18.30 -6.18
CA GLY A 184 23.54 17.44 -7.26
C GLY A 184 22.81 18.16 -8.41
N LYS A 185 23.11 19.44 -8.67
CA LYS A 185 22.44 20.22 -9.73
C LYS A 185 23.38 20.48 -10.89
N LEU A 186 23.00 19.98 -12.08
CA LEU A 186 23.70 20.15 -13.35
C LEU A 186 23.43 21.55 -13.93
N ILE A 187 24.49 22.27 -14.31
CA ILE A 187 24.42 23.51 -15.10
C ILE A 187 24.70 23.15 -16.56
N TYR A 188 23.76 23.51 -17.45
CA TYR A 188 23.80 23.26 -18.91
C TYR A 188 24.41 24.43 -19.67
#